data_AF-A0A7S1NZ56-F1
#
_entry.id   AF-A0A7S1NZ56-F1
#
_cell.length_a   1.000
_cell.length_b   1.000
_cell.length_c   1.000
_cell.angle_alpha   90.00
_cell.angle_beta   90.00
_cell.angle_gamma   90.00
#
_symmetry.space_group_name_H-M   'P 1'
#
loop_
_entity.id
_entity.type
_entity.pdbx_description
1 polymer ?
#
loop_
_entity_poly.entity_id
_entity_poly.type
_entity_poly.pdbx_seq_one_letter_code
_entity_poly.pdbx_strand_id
1 'polypeptide(L)'
;LSASDTPTSTPLAVWMFVDRLVVLDHLLGRVYLVTLVPLATVDDTAEVPPMDALRPNGGVPDARVAAMQQQWVDSMWEMVLLCPTEEAEPPHAAIQATRSASVGVEVELTPDRPRAVYERNIRECLGWIHEGETYEVCLTNQLIAEGVRVERPLD
;
A
#
# COMPACT_ATOMS: atom_id res chain seq x y z
N LEU A 1 6.56 33.86 -7.11
CA LEU A 1 6.48 32.43 -6.71
C LEU A 1 7.78 31.77 -7.12
N SER A 2 8.76 31.74 -6.23
CA SER A 2 9.99 30.97 -6.44
C SER A 2 9.78 29.63 -5.75
N ALA A 3 9.19 28.66 -6.46
CA ALA A 3 9.12 27.30 -5.98
C ALA A 3 10.56 26.75 -5.97
N SER A 4 11.08 26.44 -4.80
CA SER A 4 12.25 25.58 -4.69
C SER A 4 11.86 24.22 -5.27
N ASP A 5 12.32 23.97 -6.49
CA ASP A 5 12.05 22.79 -7.30
C ASP A 5 12.84 21.59 -6.77
N THR A 6 12.52 21.15 -5.56
CA THR A 6 13.05 19.89 -5.02
C THR A 6 12.14 18.78 -5.56
N PRO A 7 12.58 17.97 -6.53
CA PRO A 7 11.74 16.90 -7.06
C PRO A 7 11.37 15.95 -5.93
N THR A 8 10.07 15.82 -5.67
CA THR A 8 9.57 14.87 -4.66
C THR A 8 9.90 13.46 -5.14
N SER A 9 10.53 12.65 -4.30
CA SER A 9 10.92 11.27 -4.64
C SER A 9 9.73 10.32 -4.77
N THR A 10 8.55 10.77 -4.35
CA THR A 10 7.29 10.03 -4.47
C THR A 10 6.72 10.18 -5.89
N PRO A 11 6.46 9.06 -6.60
CA PRO A 11 5.84 9.12 -7.91
C PRO A 11 4.38 9.59 -7.82
N LEU A 12 3.86 10.16 -8.91
CA LEU A 12 2.48 10.67 -8.98
C LEU A 12 1.42 9.55 -8.84
N ALA A 13 1.78 8.32 -9.20
CA ALA A 13 0.96 7.13 -8.98
C ALA A 13 1.87 5.91 -8.85
N VAL A 14 1.47 4.96 -8.00
CA VAL A 14 2.09 3.64 -7.90
C VAL A 14 1.00 2.59 -8.11
N TRP A 15 1.20 1.71 -9.08
CA TRP A 15 0.38 0.52 -9.28
C TRP A 15 1.20 -0.69 -8.91
N MET A 16 0.64 -1.57 -8.08
CA MET A 16 1.24 -2.85 -7.75
C MET A 16 0.55 -3.93 -8.56
N PHE A 17 1.30 -4.66 -9.39
CA PHE A 17 0.79 -5.87 -10.01
C PHE A 17 0.80 -7.00 -8.98
N VAL A 18 -0.38 -7.55 -8.71
CA VAL A 18 -0.58 -8.62 -7.72
C VAL A 18 -1.01 -9.88 -8.46
N ASP A 19 -0.12 -10.88 -8.54
CA ASP A 19 -0.38 -12.17 -9.17
C ASP A 19 -0.98 -13.21 -8.21
N ARG A 20 -0.91 -12.94 -6.91
CA ARG A 20 -1.29 -13.81 -5.79
C ARG A 20 -1.88 -12.96 -4.68
N LEU A 21 -3.08 -13.31 -4.20
CA LEU A 21 -3.75 -12.58 -3.13
C LEU A 21 -4.57 -13.51 -2.24
N VAL A 22 -4.76 -13.08 -1.00
CA VAL A 22 -5.62 -13.72 0.00
C VAL A 22 -6.83 -12.81 0.24
N VAL A 23 -8.04 -13.34 0.07
CA VAL A 23 -9.28 -12.61 0.37
C VAL A 23 -9.87 -13.14 1.66
N LEU A 24 -10.13 -12.23 2.60
CA LEU A 24 -10.82 -12.53 3.85
C LEU A 24 -12.27 -12.03 3.76
N ASP A 25 -13.20 -12.96 3.59
CA ASP A 25 -14.63 -12.69 3.65
C ASP A 25 -15.09 -12.86 5.10
N HIS A 26 -15.12 -11.75 5.82
CA HIS A 26 -15.52 -11.70 7.22
C HIS A 26 -17.03 -11.92 7.41
N LEU A 27 -17.86 -11.73 6.39
CA LEU A 27 -19.31 -11.93 6.49
C LEU A 27 -19.67 -13.41 6.45
N LEU A 28 -19.01 -14.18 5.57
CA LEU A 28 -19.21 -15.62 5.45
C LEU A 28 -18.19 -16.44 6.25
N GLY A 29 -17.20 -15.79 6.87
CA GLY A 29 -16.11 -16.46 7.59
C GLY A 29 -15.24 -17.32 6.67
N ARG A 30 -15.02 -16.88 5.41
CA ARG A 30 -14.30 -17.64 4.39
C ARG A 30 -13.00 -16.98 4.00
N VAL A 31 -12.01 -17.80 3.68
CA VAL A 31 -10.72 -17.36 3.12
C VAL A 31 -10.59 -17.90 1.70
N TYR A 32 -10.26 -17.03 0.75
CA TYR A 32 -10.01 -17.42 -0.64
C TYR A 32 -8.55 -17.14 -1.01
N LEU A 33 -7.88 -18.13 -1.61
CA LEU A 33 -6.57 -17.95 -2.24
C LEU A 33 -6.79 -17.78 -3.73
N VAL A 34 -6.29 -16.69 -4.30
CA VAL A 34 -6.50 -16.33 -5.71
C VAL A 34 -5.15 -16.13 -6.38
N THR A 35 -4.97 -16.76 -7.53
CA THR A 35 -3.76 -16.65 -8.37
C THR A 35 -4.12 -16.36 -9.82
N LEU A 36 -3.28 -15.59 -10.50
CA LEU A 36 -3.46 -15.25 -11.92
C LEU A 36 -2.69 -16.21 -12.82
N VAL A 37 -3.34 -17.28 -13.28
CA VAL A 37 -2.70 -18.25 -14.18
C VAL A 37 -2.74 -17.73 -15.63
N PRO A 38 -1.62 -17.83 -16.38
CA PRO A 38 -1.63 -17.52 -17.81
C PRO A 38 -2.67 -18.36 -18.55
N LEU A 39 -3.55 -17.71 -19.32
CA LEU A 39 -4.45 -18.40 -20.24
C LEU A 39 -3.62 -19.18 -21.25
N ALA A 40 -3.84 -20.50 -21.32
CA ALA A 40 -3.31 -21.30 -22.40
C ALA A 40 -3.89 -20.79 -23.72
N THR A 41 -3.04 -20.30 -24.63
CA THR A 41 -3.45 -20.16 -26.02
C THR A 41 -3.64 -21.57 -26.55
N VAL A 42 -4.87 -22.07 -26.50
CA VAL A 42 -5.26 -23.26 -27.25
C VAL A 42 -5.13 -22.86 -28.70
N ASP A 43 -4.08 -23.36 -29.35
CA ASP A 43 -3.87 -23.19 -30.77
C ASP A 43 -4.93 -24.04 -31.49
N ASP A 44 -5.99 -23.40 -31.95
CA ASP A 44 -6.93 -23.99 -32.91
C ASP A 44 -7.19 -22.97 -34.02
N THR A 45 -6.15 -22.71 -34.84
CA THR A 45 -6.26 -22.34 -36.27
C THR A 45 -6.93 -21.01 -36.70
N ALA A 46 -7.15 -20.01 -35.83
CA ALA A 46 -7.79 -18.75 -36.25
C ALA A 46 -6.90 -17.50 -36.07
N GLU A 47 -6.81 -16.70 -37.13
CA GLU A 47 -6.11 -15.41 -37.25
C GLU A 47 -6.29 -14.48 -36.02
N VAL A 48 -5.19 -13.91 -35.54
CA VAL A 48 -5.18 -12.91 -34.45
C VAL A 48 -5.46 -11.50 -35.01
N PRO A 49 -6.47 -10.75 -34.51
CA PRO A 49 -6.77 -9.38 -34.93
C PRO A 49 -5.79 -8.32 -34.37
N PRO A 50 -5.80 -7.08 -34.87
CA PRO A 50 -4.62 -6.19 -34.86
C PRO A 50 -4.40 -5.39 -33.56
N MET A 51 -3.10 -5.09 -33.35
CA MET A 51 -2.42 -3.98 -32.65
C MET A 51 -2.79 -3.51 -31.22
N ASP A 52 -3.93 -3.86 -30.60
CA ASP A 52 -4.28 -3.50 -29.20
C ASP A 52 -4.08 -4.66 -28.19
N ALA A 53 -3.50 -5.77 -28.64
CA ALA A 53 -3.22 -6.94 -27.82
C ALA A 53 -1.98 -6.70 -26.94
N LEU A 54 -2.18 -6.02 -25.80
CA LEU A 54 -1.20 -5.82 -24.75
C LEU A 54 -0.76 -7.16 -24.13
N ARG A 55 0.20 -7.84 -24.75
CA ARG A 55 1.09 -8.80 -24.06
C ARG A 55 2.53 -8.36 -24.29
N PRO A 56 3.22 -7.80 -23.27
CA PRO A 56 4.62 -7.44 -23.42
C PRO A 56 5.54 -8.65 -23.66
N ASN A 57 5.08 -9.88 -23.36
CA ASN A 57 5.85 -11.10 -23.56
C ASN A 57 4.94 -12.19 -24.16
N GLY A 58 5.00 -12.37 -25.48
CA GLY A 58 4.38 -13.45 -26.24
C GLY A 58 5.09 -14.80 -26.05
N GLY A 59 5.28 -15.23 -24.81
CA GLY A 59 5.76 -16.57 -24.49
C GLY A 59 4.59 -17.54 -24.33
N VAL A 60 4.83 -18.80 -24.68
CA VAL A 60 4.00 -19.96 -24.29
C VAL A 60 3.58 -19.77 -22.82
N PRO A 61 2.32 -20.06 -22.44
CA PRO A 61 1.89 -20.06 -21.04
C PRO A 61 2.89 -20.89 -20.25
N ASP A 62 3.72 -20.21 -19.46
CA ASP A 62 4.85 -20.88 -18.85
C ASP A 62 4.26 -21.82 -17.80
N ALA A 63 4.20 -23.12 -18.12
CA ALA A 63 3.71 -24.16 -17.21
C ALA A 63 4.43 -24.07 -15.85
N ARG A 64 5.63 -23.49 -15.83
CA ARG A 64 6.38 -23.12 -14.64
C ARG A 64 5.69 -22.05 -13.79
N VAL A 65 5.11 -21.00 -14.38
CA VAL A 65 4.37 -19.95 -13.64
C VAL A 65 3.12 -20.55 -13.00
N ALA A 66 2.38 -21.36 -13.74
CA ALA A 66 1.23 -22.08 -13.19
C ALA A 66 1.63 -23.02 -12.05
N ALA A 67 2.73 -23.78 -12.20
CA ALA A 67 3.25 -24.65 -11.16
C ALA A 67 3.73 -23.88 -9.91
N MET A 68 4.42 -22.74 -10.09
CA MET A 68 4.85 -21.88 -8.99
C MET A 68 3.66 -21.27 -8.24
N GLN A 69 2.61 -20.89 -8.95
CA GLN A 69 1.37 -20.39 -8.34
C GLN A 69 0.65 -21.48 -7.56
N GLN A 70 0.60 -22.70 -8.09
CA GLN A 70 0.03 -23.84 -7.37
C GLN A 70 0.82 -24.14 -6.09
N GLN A 71 2.16 -24.21 -6.18
CA GLN A 71 3.03 -24.40 -5.01
C GLN A 71 2.82 -23.33 -3.93
N TRP A 72 2.61 -22.07 -4.34
CA TRP A 72 2.28 -21.00 -3.42
C TRP A 72 0.91 -21.20 -2.77
N VAL A 73 -0.12 -21.58 -3.54
CA VAL A 73 -1.47 -21.87 -3.01
C VAL A 73 -1.40 -22.97 -1.98
N ASP A 74 -0.71 -24.08 -2.29
CA ASP A 74 -0.59 -25.22 -1.39
C ASP A 74 0.11 -24.83 -0.08
N SER A 75 1.23 -24.09 -0.19
CA SER A 75 1.97 -23.60 0.99
C SER A 75 1.14 -22.62 1.83
N MET A 76 0.43 -21.69 1.20
CA MET A 76 -0.44 -20.73 1.88
C MET A 76 -1.64 -21.41 2.53
N TRP A 77 -2.22 -22.41 1.85
CA TRP A 77 -3.33 -23.19 2.36
C TRP A 77 -2.93 -23.91 3.66
N GLU A 78 -1.76 -24.55 3.66
CA GLU A 78 -1.21 -25.16 4.88
C GLU A 78 -1.02 -24.13 5.99
N MET A 79 -0.45 -22.96 5.70
CA MET A 79 -0.27 -21.90 6.71
C MET A 79 -1.61 -21.38 7.26
N VAL A 80 -2.63 -21.21 6.41
CA VAL A 80 -3.96 -20.76 6.84
C VAL A 80 -4.64 -21.82 7.71
N LEU A 81 -4.51 -23.10 7.35
CA LEU A 81 -5.07 -24.20 8.15
C LEU A 81 -4.35 -24.42 9.48
N LEU A 82 -3.04 -24.21 9.51
CA LEU A 82 -2.20 -24.28 10.70
C LEU A 82 -2.26 -23.01 11.55
N CYS A 83 -2.96 -21.97 11.07
CA CYS A 83 -3.17 -20.75 11.85
C CYS A 83 -4.03 -21.13 13.06
N PRO A 84 -3.55 -20.93 14.30
CA PRO A 84 -4.30 -21.30 15.48
C PRO A 84 -5.68 -20.62 15.48
N THR A 85 -6.72 -21.44 15.65
CA THR A 85 -8.12 -20.99 15.75
C THR A 85 -8.50 -20.58 17.18
N GLU A 86 -7.69 -20.97 18.16
CA GLU A 86 -7.73 -20.36 19.47
C GLU A 86 -7.37 -18.88 19.31
N GLU A 87 -8.00 -18.01 20.11
CA GLU A 87 -7.55 -16.64 20.33
C GLU A 87 -6.09 -16.69 20.79
N ALA A 88 -5.14 -16.86 19.88
CA ALA A 88 -3.76 -16.47 20.10
C ALA A 88 -3.88 -15.06 20.63
N GLU A 89 -3.39 -14.82 21.87
CA GLU A 89 -3.49 -13.52 22.52
C GLU A 89 -3.26 -12.47 21.45
N PRO A 90 -4.28 -11.63 21.13
CA PRO A 90 -4.25 -10.89 19.90
C PRO A 90 -2.95 -10.10 19.90
N PRO A 91 -2.20 -10.00 18.78
CA PRO A 91 -0.98 -9.21 18.74
C PRO A 91 -1.23 -7.78 19.24
N HIS A 92 -2.47 -7.29 19.20
CA HIS A 92 -2.90 -6.07 19.88
C HIS A 92 -2.79 -6.08 21.40
N ALA A 93 -3.10 -7.17 22.12
CA ALA A 93 -2.91 -7.29 23.57
C ALA A 93 -1.42 -7.32 23.93
N ALA A 94 -0.59 -8.04 23.16
CA ALA A 94 0.86 -8.00 23.32
C ALA A 94 1.45 -6.62 22.98
N ILE A 95 0.97 -5.94 21.92
CA ILE A 95 1.33 -4.55 21.58
C ILE A 95 0.89 -3.57 22.67
N GLN A 96 -0.28 -3.77 23.29
CA GLN A 96 -0.78 -2.93 24.39
C GLN A 96 0.01 -3.15 25.67
N ALA A 97 0.28 -4.41 26.04
CA ALA A 97 1.12 -4.75 27.19
C ALA A 97 2.56 -4.23 27.02
N THR A 98 3.10 -4.29 25.80
CA THR A 98 4.41 -3.71 25.46
C THR A 98 4.38 -2.18 25.49
N ARG A 99 3.29 -1.51 25.07
CA ARG A 99 3.13 -0.05 25.24
C ARG A 99 3.08 0.38 26.71
N SER A 100 2.49 -0.42 27.58
CA SER A 100 2.44 -0.15 29.02
C SER A 100 3.78 -0.40 29.73
N ALA A 101 4.65 -1.23 29.15
CA ALA A 101 5.99 -1.55 29.67
C ALA A 101 7.13 -0.81 28.96
N SER A 102 6.89 -0.23 27.79
CA SER A 102 7.88 0.59 27.08
C SER A 102 8.11 1.88 27.85
N VAL A 103 9.37 2.15 28.22
CA VAL A 103 9.83 3.52 28.41
C VAL A 103 9.42 4.28 27.15
N GLY A 104 8.47 5.22 27.27
CA GLY A 104 7.94 5.93 26.12
C GLY A 104 9.08 6.54 25.33
N VAL A 105 9.27 6.10 24.09
CA VAL A 105 10.15 6.82 23.17
C VAL A 105 9.42 8.11 22.86
N GLU A 106 9.91 9.22 23.41
CA GLU A 106 9.39 10.55 23.13
C GLU A 106 9.67 10.85 21.65
N VAL A 107 8.61 10.82 20.83
CA VAL A 107 8.69 11.21 19.43
C VAL A 107 8.33 12.68 19.35
N GLU A 108 9.32 13.53 19.09
CA GLU A 108 9.08 14.94 18.80
C GLU A 108 8.51 15.09 17.39
N LEU A 109 7.29 15.64 17.31
CA LEU A 109 6.65 15.98 16.05
C LEU A 109 6.82 17.47 15.80
N THR A 110 7.49 17.83 14.71
CA THR A 110 7.68 19.22 14.30
C THR A 110 6.88 19.52 13.04
N PRO A 111 6.21 20.67 12.94
CA PRO A 111 5.51 21.05 11.72
C PRO A 111 6.51 21.47 10.63
N ASP A 112 6.34 20.96 9.41
CA ASP A 112 7.15 21.35 8.25
C ASP A 112 7.13 22.87 8.03
N ARG A 113 5.93 23.47 8.14
CA ARG A 113 5.76 24.92 8.08
C ARG A 113 5.54 25.51 9.47
N PRO A 114 6.29 26.57 9.85
CA PRO A 114 6.06 27.29 11.10
C PRO A 114 4.65 27.90 11.17
N ARG A 115 4.12 27.99 12.39
CA ARG A 115 2.77 28.52 12.65
C ARG A 115 2.51 29.88 11.98
N ALA A 116 3.43 30.83 12.11
CA ALA A 116 3.25 32.17 11.53
C ALA A 116 3.14 32.16 10.00
N VAL A 117 3.81 31.20 9.33
CA VAL A 117 3.69 30.99 7.88
C VAL A 117 2.32 30.41 7.56
N TYR A 118 1.87 29.41 8.31
CA TYR A 118 0.57 28.79 8.11
C TYR A 118 -0.58 29.79 8.31
N GLU A 119 -0.53 30.62 9.35
CA GLU A 119 -1.52 31.68 9.61
C GLU A 119 -1.58 32.73 8.49
N ARG A 120 -0.44 33.03 7.86
CA ARG A 120 -0.42 33.91 6.68
C ARG A 120 -1.11 33.26 5.49
N ASN A 121 -0.85 31.97 5.23
CA ASN A 121 -1.48 31.23 4.15
C ASN A 121 -3.00 31.12 4.36
N ILE A 122 -3.47 30.97 5.61
CA ILE A 122 -4.90 30.99 5.94
C ILE A 122 -5.53 32.33 5.53
N ARG A 123 -4.89 33.46 5.88
CA ARG A 123 -5.40 34.79 5.51
C ARG A 123 -5.49 34.99 4.01
N GLU A 124 -4.54 34.46 3.26
CA GLU A 124 -4.56 34.49 1.79
C GLU A 124 -5.73 33.65 1.24
N CYS A 125 -5.93 32.43 1.74
CA CYS A 125 -7.05 31.57 1.34
C CYS A 125 -8.41 32.23 1.64
N LEU A 126 -8.56 32.89 2.79
CA LEU A 126 -9.77 33.62 3.14
C LEU A 126 -10.01 34.82 2.21
N GLY A 127 -8.95 35.48 1.73
CA GLY A 127 -9.04 36.52 0.72
C GLY A 127 -9.70 36.01 -0.56
N TRP A 128 -9.20 34.89 -1.10
CA TRP A 128 -9.79 34.24 -2.28
C TRP A 128 -11.26 33.87 -2.07
N ILE A 129 -11.62 33.40 -0.88
CA ILE A 129 -13.01 33.06 -0.55
C ILE A 129 -13.89 34.32 -0.54
N HIS A 130 -13.42 35.41 0.05
CA HIS A 130 -14.16 36.67 0.09
C HIS A 130 -14.32 37.33 -1.27
N GLU A 131 -13.34 37.16 -2.16
CA GLU A 131 -13.39 37.66 -3.54
C GLU A 131 -14.26 36.78 -4.47
N GLY A 132 -14.73 35.63 -3.98
CA GLY A 132 -15.58 34.70 -4.73
C GLY A 132 -14.82 33.80 -5.70
N GLU A 133 -13.49 33.70 -5.57
CA GLU A 133 -12.64 32.82 -6.40
C GLU A 133 -12.86 31.35 -6.08
N THR A 134 -13.23 31.04 -4.83
CA THR A 134 -13.62 29.70 -4.39
C THR A 134 -14.53 29.79 -3.16
N TYR A 135 -15.25 28.73 -2.84
CA TYR A 135 -16.03 28.63 -1.61
C TYR A 135 -15.24 28.04 -0.44
N GLU A 136 -14.23 27.21 -0.72
CA GLU A 136 -13.42 26.51 0.27
C GLU A 136 -11.99 26.28 -0.23
N VAL A 137 -11.05 26.21 0.71
CA VAL A 137 -9.68 25.77 0.46
C VAL A 137 -9.24 24.79 1.54
N CYS A 138 -8.88 23.57 1.15
CA CYS A 138 -8.31 22.55 2.04
C CYS A 138 -6.80 22.74 2.20
N LEU A 139 -6.39 23.71 3.02
CA LEU A 139 -4.99 23.91 3.34
C LEU A 139 -4.48 22.81 4.30
N THR A 140 -3.31 22.24 4.01
CA THR A 140 -2.68 21.21 4.83
C THR A 140 -1.24 21.57 5.20
N ASN A 141 -0.75 20.95 6.28
CA ASN A 141 0.65 21.01 6.73
C ASN A 141 1.11 19.58 7.07
N GLN A 142 2.41 19.31 6.93
CA GLN A 142 2.99 18.03 7.30
C GLN A 142 3.57 18.11 8.72
N LEU A 143 3.36 17.05 9.50
CA LEU A 143 4.12 16.83 10.73
C LEU A 143 5.27 15.89 10.41
N ILE A 144 6.47 16.31 10.76
CA ILE A 144 7.71 15.57 10.57
C ILE A 144 8.11 15.00 11.92
N ALA A 145 8.36 13.69 11.94
CA ALA A 145 9.03 13.02 13.03
C ALA A 145 10.42 12.61 12.54
N GLU A 146 11.47 13.01 13.24
CA GLU A 146 12.78 12.38 13.01
C GLU A 146 12.73 10.96 13.60
N GLY A 147 12.67 9.95 12.75
CA GLY A 147 12.64 8.57 13.20
C GLY A 147 13.97 8.18 13.85
N VAL A 148 13.93 7.67 15.09
CA VAL A 148 15.02 6.84 15.61
C VAL A 148 15.09 5.59 14.74
N ARG A 149 16.17 5.42 13.98
CA ARG A 149 16.45 4.15 13.29
C ARG A 149 16.68 3.09 14.36
N VAL A 150 15.75 2.16 14.49
CA VAL A 150 16.02 0.90 15.20
C VAL A 150 16.84 0.05 14.24
N GLU A 151 18.17 0.07 14.40
CA GLU A 151 19.03 -0.91 13.74
C GLU A 151 18.65 -2.30 14.28
N ARG A 152 18.05 -3.13 13.42
CA ARG A 152 17.84 -4.54 13.74
C ARG A 152 19.20 -5.23 13.61
N PRO A 153 19.72 -5.91 14.65
CA PRO A 153 20.90 -6.73 14.51
C PRO A 153 20.66 -7.78 13.42
N LEU A 154 21.59 -7.89 12.49
CA LEU A 154 21.69 -9.03 11.58
C LEU A 154 22.31 -10.18 12.38
N ASP A 155 21.47 -11.11 12.82
CA ASP A 155 21.90 -12.45 13.24
C ASP A 155 21.83 -13.40 12.04
#